data_AF-A0A1T4VVG8-F1
#
_entry.id   AF-A0A1T4VVG8-F1
#
_cell.length_a   1.000
_cell.length_b   1.000
_cell.length_c   1.000
_cell.angle_alpha   90.00
_cell.angle_beta   90.00
_cell.angle_gamma   90.00
#
_symmetry.space_group_name_H-M   'P 1'
#
loop_
_entity.id
_entity.type
_entity.pdbx_description
1 polymer ?
#
loop_
_entity_poly.entity_id
_entity_poly.type
_entity_poly.pdbx_seq_one_letter_code
_entity_poly.pdbx_strand_id
1 'polypeptide(L)'
;MVFAVGLALFSLGAIGAGDIKILCCYSLIIDQKYWPLSLITIVFLGGITALGIFIIMKISDNDKNNGVPYGIPIVVTSLFFVHLSTFN
;
A
#
# COMPACT_ATOMS: atom_id res chain seq x y z
N MET A 1 -12.25 5.51 11.10
CA MET A 1 -12.37 6.27 9.83
C MET A 1 -11.72 5.54 8.66
N VAL A 2 -10.49 5.04 8.82
CA VAL A 2 -9.74 4.32 7.77
C VAL A 2 -10.49 3.10 7.20
N PHE A 3 -11.16 2.31 8.05
CA PHE A 3 -11.96 1.17 7.58
C PHE A 3 -13.12 1.57 6.67
N ALA A 4 -13.88 2.61 7.04
CA ALA A 4 -15.04 3.06 6.26
C ALA A 4 -14.62 3.64 4.90
N VAL A 5 -13.53 4.40 4.87
CA VAL A 5 -12.94 4.94 3.63
C VAL A 5 -12.40 3.80 2.77
N GLY A 6 -11.66 2.85 3.36
CA GLY A 6 -11.18 1.66 2.66
C GLY A 6 -12.31 0.81 2.07
N LEU A 7 -13.43 0.66 2.79
CA LEU A 7 -14.60 -0.07 2.32
C LEU A 7 -15.28 0.62 1.12
N ALA A 8 -15.33 1.96 1.10
CA ALA A 8 -15.82 2.72 -0.05
C ALA A 8 -14.90 2.53 -1.27
N LEU A 9 -13.58 2.57 -1.08
CA LEU A 9 -12.59 2.30 -2.13
C LEU A 9 -12.64 0.85 -2.65
N PHE A 10 -12.93 -0.12 -1.78
CA PHE A 10 -13.19 -1.50 -2.18
C PHE A 10 -14.43 -1.62 -3.06
N SER A 11 -15.53 -0.94 -2.68
CA SER A 11 -16.76 -0.93 -3.47
C SER A 11 -16.56 -0.34 -4.87
N LEU A 12 -15.55 0.50 -5.06
CA LEU A 12 -15.16 1.06 -6.36
C LEU A 12 -14.21 0.15 -7.16
N GLY A 13 -13.81 -1.00 -6.60
CA GLY A 13 -12.88 -1.95 -7.25
C GLY A 13 -11.44 -1.46 -7.36
N ALA A 14 -11.08 -0.36 -6.68
CA ALA A 14 -9.78 0.28 -6.80
C ALA A 14 -8.69 -0.39 -5.94
N ILE A 15 -9.07 -1.00 -4.81
CA ILE A 15 -8.15 -1.62 -3.83
C ILE A 15 -8.69 -2.98 -3.42
N GLY A 16 -7.83 -3.98 -3.26
CA GLY A 16 -8.23 -5.31 -2.78
C GLY A 16 -8.66 -5.31 -1.32
N ALA A 17 -9.65 -6.14 -0.97
CA ALA A 17 -10.11 -6.28 0.42
C ALA A 17 -8.98 -6.66 1.40
N GLY A 18 -7.97 -7.40 0.92
CA GLY A 18 -6.79 -7.75 1.71
C GLY A 18 -5.97 -6.54 2.13
N ASP A 19 -5.65 -5.65 1.19
CA ASP A 19 -4.81 -4.47 1.42
C ASP A 19 -5.46 -3.51 2.42
N ILE A 20 -6.78 -3.36 2.36
CA ILE A 20 -7.56 -2.52 3.30
C ILE A 20 -7.50 -3.07 4.72
N LYS A 21 -7.58 -4.40 4.88
CA LYS A 21 -7.48 -5.04 6.19
C LYS A 21 -6.13 -4.78 6.84
N ILE A 22 -5.05 -4.85 6.03
CA ILE A 22 -3.68 -4.60 6.47
C ILE A 22 -3.49 -3.11 6.82
N LEU A 23 -3.91 -2.20 5.94
CA LEU A 23 -3.88 -0.75 6.19
C LEU A 23 -4.64 -0.36 7.45
N CYS A 24 -5.81 -0.95 7.69
CA CYS A 24 -6.59 -0.67 8.88
C CYS A 24 -5.87 -1.11 10.17
N CYS A 25 -5.14 -2.23 10.13
CA CYS A 25 -4.34 -2.67 11.27
C CYS A 25 -3.21 -1.66 11.55
N TYR A 26 -2.47 -1.24 10.53
CA TYR A 26 -1.39 -0.27 10.69
C TYR A 26 -1.88 1.12 11.12
N SER A 27 -3.09 1.52 10.74
CA SER A 27 -3.66 2.81 11.19
C SER A 27 -3.97 2.86 12.69
N LEU A 28 -4.05 1.71 13.36
CA LEU A 28 -4.23 1.63 14.81
C LEU A 28 -2.89 1.67 15.55
N ILE A 29 -1.79 1.32 14.87
CA ILE A 29 -0.46 1.20 15.46
C ILE A 29 0.36 2.48 15.24
N ILE A 30 0.27 3.07 14.05
CA ILE A 30 1.03 4.28 13.70
C ILE A 30 0.35 5.49 14.33
N ASP A 31 1.11 6.35 14.99
CA ASP A 31 0.61 7.61 15.53
C ASP A 31 -0.01 8.48 14.43
N GLN A 32 -1.08 9.19 14.80
CA GLN A 32 -1.92 9.96 13.89
C GLN A 32 -1.13 11.07 13.16
N LYS A 33 -0.02 11.53 13.73
CA LYS A 33 0.91 12.48 13.09
C LYS A 33 1.64 11.88 11.88
N TYR A 34 1.99 10.59 11.95
CA TYR A 34 2.79 9.90 10.93
C TYR A 34 1.94 9.14 9.91
N TRP A 35 0.67 8.90 10.21
CA TRP A 35 -0.27 8.19 9.35
C TRP A 35 -0.42 8.79 7.92
N PRO A 36 -0.58 10.11 7.72
CA PRO A 36 -0.69 10.67 6.37
C PRO A 36 0.61 10.49 5.58
N LEU A 37 1.75 10.58 6.28
CA LEU A 37 3.07 10.46 5.66
C LEU A 37 3.33 9.02 5.22
N SER A 38 2.89 8.03 6.00
CA SER A 38 2.99 6.62 5.61
C SER A 38 2.20 6.32 4.34
N LEU A 39 0.97 6.86 4.21
CA LEU A 39 0.15 6.71 3.00
C LEU A 39 0.83 7.27 1.75
N ILE A 40 1.40 8.47 1.84
CA ILE A 40 2.13 9.09 0.71
C ILE A 40 3.30 8.21 0.29
N THR A 41 4.06 7.70 1.25
CA THR A 41 5.20 6.81 0.98
C THR A 41 4.76 5.47 0.38
N ILE A 42 3.63 4.90 0.83
CA ILE A 42 3.03 3.69 0.25
C ILE A 42 2.65 3.93 -1.21
N VAL A 43 2.00 5.06 -1.52
CA VAL A 43 1.62 5.40 -2.90
C VAL A 43 2.86 5.60 -3.78
N PHE A 44 3.90 6.23 -3.26
CA PHE A 44 5.15 6.43 -4.00
C PHE A 44 5.86 5.10 -4.31
N LEU A 45 6.08 4.25 -3.31
CA LEU A 45 6.71 2.94 -3.49
C LEU A 45 5.83 1.98 -4.30
N GLY A 46 4.52 2.01 -4.08
CA GLY A 46 3.53 1.26 -4.86
C GLY A 46 3.51 1.71 -6.32
N GLY A 47 3.61 3.00 -6.58
CA GLY A 47 3.72 3.57 -7.93
C GLY A 47 5.02 3.15 -8.62
N ILE A 48 6.16 3.22 -7.93
CA ILE A 48 7.46 2.78 -8.48
C ILE A 48 7.44 1.28 -8.82
N THR A 49 6.90 0.44 -7.94
CA THR A 49 6.80 -1.01 -8.17
C THR A 49 5.86 -1.32 -9.34
N ALA A 50 4.69 -0.68 -9.40
CA ALA A 50 3.76 -0.82 -10.52
C ALA A 50 4.37 -0.36 -11.85
N LEU A 51 5.11 0.75 -11.84
CA LEU A 51 5.75 1.30 -13.04
C LEU A 51 6.91 0.42 -13.51
N GLY A 52 7.71 -0.13 -12.59
CA GLY A 52 8.74 -1.12 -12.90
C GLY A 52 8.15 -2.39 -13.53
N ILE A 53 7.07 -2.93 -12.94
CA ILE A 53 6.37 -4.10 -13.49
C ILE A 53 5.77 -3.78 -14.86
N PHE A 54 5.16 -2.61 -15.03
CA PHE A 54 4.61 -2.17 -16.31
C PHE A 54 5.68 -2.11 -17.42
N ILE A 55 6.86 -1.57 -17.11
CA ILE A 55 7.99 -1.53 -18.06
C ILE A 55 8.46 -2.96 -18.39
N ILE A 56 8.62 -3.83 -17.38
CA ILE A 56 9.06 -5.22 -17.58
C ILE A 56 8.05 -5.98 -18.43
N MET A 57 6.75 -5.86 -18.15
CA MET A 57 5.69 -6.51 -18.93
C MET A 57 5.69 -6.01 -20.37
N LYS A 58 5.85 -4.70 -20.58
CA LYS A 58 5.93 -4.09 -21.91
C LYS A 58 7.13 -4.59 -22.73
N ILE A 59 8.25 -4.91 -22.08
CA ILE A 59 9.47 -5.41 -22.74
C ILE A 59 9.44 -6.94 -22.91
N SER A 60 8.84 -7.67 -21.98
CA SER A 60 8.99 -9.13 -21.88
C SER A 60 7.96 -9.94 -22.68
N ASP A 61 6.97 -9.30 -23.33
CA ASP A 61 5.88 -9.94 -24.10
C ASP A 61 5.26 -11.17 -23.38
N ASN A 62 5.27 -11.11 -22.04
CA ASN A 62 4.78 -12.17 -21.17
C ASN A 62 3.49 -11.63 -20.56
N ASP A 63 2.36 -12.05 -21.12
CA ASP A 63 1.01 -11.84 -20.60
C ASP A 63 0.73 -12.65 -19.31
N LYS A 64 1.75 -12.87 -18.48
CA LYS A 64 1.53 -13.42 -17.15
C LYS A 64 0.86 -12.36 -16.32
N ASN A 65 -0.46 -12.48 -16.22
CA ASN A 65 -1.37 -11.70 -15.39
C ASN A 65 -1.17 -11.99 -13.89
N ASN A 66 0.08 -11.94 -13.45
CA ASN A 66 0.44 -11.99 -12.04
C ASN A 66 0.23 -10.57 -11.53
N GLY A 67 -0.83 -10.38 -10.75
CA GLY A 67 -1.15 -9.08 -10.16
C GLY A 67 0.07 -8.43 -9.50
N VAL A 68 0.09 -7.10 -9.48
CA VAL A 68 1.19 -6.36 -8.85
C VAL A 68 1.22 -6.69 -7.36
N PRO A 69 2.38 -7.08 -6.79
CA PRO A 69 2.50 -7.45 -5.38
C PRO A 69 2.52 -6.20 -4.48
N TYR A 70 1.39 -5.49 -4.42
CA TYR A 70 1.21 -4.25 -3.63
C TYR A 70 1.39 -4.47 -2.12
N GLY A 71 1.27 -5.70 -1.64
CA GLY A 71 1.53 -6.03 -0.23
C GLY A 71 2.97 -5.70 0.21
N ILE A 72 3.96 -5.80 -0.67
CA ILE A 72 5.37 -5.54 -0.35
C ILE A 72 5.58 -4.05 0.03
N PRO A 73 5.25 -3.07 -0.83
CA PRO A 73 5.42 -1.66 -0.49
C PRO A 73 4.55 -1.23 0.70
N ILE A 74 3.36 -1.81 0.88
CA ILE A 74 2.49 -1.53 2.03
C ILE A 74 3.17 -1.95 3.34
N VAL A 75 3.64 -3.20 3.43
CA VAL A 75 4.23 -3.75 4.66
C VAL A 75 5.56 -3.08 4.99
N VAL A 76 6.45 -2.92 4.00
CA VAL A 76 7.77 -2.30 4.19
C VAL A 76 7.64 -0.88 4.70
N THR A 77 6.77 -0.08 4.07
CA THR A 77 6.54 1.31 4.49
C THR A 77 5.89 1.38 5.87
N SER A 78 4.86 0.57 6.10
CA SER A 78 4.13 0.62 7.37
C SER A 78 5.01 0.20 8.54
N LEU A 79 5.86 -0.81 8.39
CA LEU A 79 6.82 -1.22 9.43
C LEU A 79 7.83 -0.12 9.74
N PHE A 80 8.34 0.57 8.72
CA PHE A 80 9.25 1.69 8.90
C PHE A 80 8.61 2.82 9.73
N PHE A 81 7.35 3.15 9.43
CA PHE A 81 6.61 4.18 10.16
C PHE A 81 6.17 3.77 11.56
N VAL A 82 5.86 2.49 11.79
CA VAL A 82 5.62 1.96 13.15
C VAL A 82 6.87 2.13 14.01
N HIS A 83 8.04 1.79 13.47
CA HIS A 83 9.31 1.98 14.17
C HIS A 83 9.55 3.46 14.49
N LEU A 84 9.41 4.34 13.49
CA LEU A 84 9.60 5.78 13.67
C LEU A 84 8.61 6.39 14.68
N SER A 85 7.36 5.90 14.69
CA SER A 85 6.33 6.29 15.66
C SER A 85 6.60 5.81 17.09
N THR A 86 7.42 4.77 17.28
CA THR A 86 7.74 4.25 18.63
C THR A 86 8.89 5.03 19.28
N PHE A 87 9.78 5.62 18.48
CA PHE A 87 10.97 6.34 18.95
C PHE A 87 10.75 7.83 19.23
N ASN A 88 9.55 8.35 18.98
CA ASN A 88 9.22 9.77 19.05
C ASN A 88 8.01 10.02 19.96
#